data_AF-A0A378VZY5-F1
#
_entry.id   AF-A0A378VZY5-F1
#
_cell.length_a   1.000
_cell.length_b   1.000
_cell.length_c   1.000
_cell.angle_alpha   90.00
_cell.angle_beta   90.00
_cell.angle_gamma   90.00
#
_symmetry.space_group_name_H-M   'P 1'
#
loop_
_entity.id
_entity.type
_entity.pdbx_description
1 polymer ?
#
loop_
_entity_poly.entity_id
_entity_poly.type
_entity_poly.pdbx_seq_one_letter_code
_entity_poly.pdbx_strand_id
1 'polypeptide(L)'
;MRHVFASLYNDRAISYRVHKGFEHDIVALSAGVQRMVRSDSGASGVMFTLDTESGYNQVVFVTSSYGLGENVVQGAVNPDEFMCSNPRSKQANPPSCARPWVRNTSK
;
A
#
# COMPACT_ATOMS: atom_id res chain seq x y z
N MET A 1 10.03 -14.94 -14.14
CA MET A 1 11.19 -14.06 -13.95
C MET A 1 11.52 -13.19 -15.17
N ARG A 2 11.61 -13.73 -16.40
CA ARG A 2 11.90 -12.91 -17.60
C ARG A 2 11.02 -11.67 -17.76
N HIS A 3 9.71 -11.79 -17.48
CA HIS A 3 8.78 -10.66 -17.51
C HIS A 3 9.12 -9.54 -16.50
N VAL A 4 9.65 -9.90 -15.31
CA VAL A 4 10.05 -8.93 -14.29
C VAL A 4 11.28 -8.15 -14.77
N PHE A 5 12.28 -8.82 -15.33
CA PHE A 5 13.45 -8.14 -15.91
C PHE A 5 13.08 -7.31 -17.15
N ALA A 6 12.17 -7.80 -18.00
CA ALA A 6 11.67 -7.03 -19.13
C ALA A 6 10.91 -5.77 -18.71
N SER A 7 10.21 -5.78 -17.57
CA SER A 7 9.48 -4.60 -17.08
C SER A 7 10.37 -3.39 -16.78
N LEU A 8 11.67 -3.60 -16.59
CA LEU A 8 12.65 -2.52 -16.45
C LEU A 8 12.72 -1.65 -17.71
N TYR A 9 12.35 -2.19 -18.89
CA TYR A 9 12.41 -1.50 -20.17
C TYR A 9 11.03 -1.12 -20.72
N ASN A 10 10.00 -1.10 -19.88
CA ASN A 10 8.70 -0.53 -20.26
C ASN A 10 8.81 0.99 -20.46
N ASP A 11 7.98 1.55 -21.35
CA ASP A 11 8.00 2.98 -21.71
C ASP A 11 7.95 3.91 -20.49
N ARG A 12 7.10 3.59 -19.51
CA ARG A 12 6.97 4.36 -18.26
C ARG A 12 8.27 4.38 -17.45
N ALA A 13 8.99 3.25 -17.40
CA ALA A 13 10.24 3.14 -16.65
C ALA A 13 11.40 3.87 -17.37
N ILE A 14 11.43 3.81 -18.70
CA ILE A 14 12.39 4.58 -19.53
C ILE A 14 12.16 6.08 -19.34
N SER A 15 10.93 6.55 -19.54
CA SER A 15 10.58 7.96 -19.34
C SER A 15 10.94 8.47 -17.94
N TYR A 16 10.61 7.71 -16.88
CA TYR A 16 10.97 8.07 -15.51
C TYR A 16 12.48 8.26 -15.32
N ARG A 17 13.31 7.36 -15.90
CA ARG A 17 14.78 7.46 -15.80
C ARG A 17 15.33 8.64 -16.55
N VAL A 18 14.85 8.90 -17.77
CA VAL A 18 15.23 10.09 -18.55
C VAL A 18 14.91 11.36 -17.75
N HIS A 19 13.70 11.46 -17.18
CA HIS A 19 13.29 12.62 -16.38
C HIS A 19 14.08 12.80 -15.09
N LYS A 20 14.59 11.72 -14.50
CA LYS A 20 15.43 11.76 -13.29
C LYS A 20 16.93 11.81 -13.58
N GLY A 21 17.35 11.74 -14.84
CA GLY A 21 18.75 11.75 -15.25
C GLY A 21 19.51 10.47 -14.90
N PHE A 22 18.83 9.33 -14.79
CA PHE A 22 19.50 8.04 -14.56
C PHE A 22 19.97 7.42 -15.89
N GLU A 23 21.24 6.98 -15.93
CA GLU A 23 21.78 6.24 -17.06
C GLU A 23 21.15 4.85 -17.18
N HIS A 24 20.85 4.41 -18.41
CA HIS A 24 19.98 3.24 -18.67
C HIS A 24 20.69 1.90 -18.47
N ASP A 25 22.00 1.91 -18.58
CA ASP A 25 22.95 0.81 -18.56
C ASP A 25 23.44 0.45 -17.15
N ILE A 26 23.25 1.35 -16.17
CA ILE A 26 23.72 1.14 -14.78
C ILE A 26 22.60 0.58 -13.87
N VAL A 27 21.34 0.61 -14.32
CA VAL A 27 20.21 0.19 -13.48
C VAL A 27 20.06 -1.34 -13.47
N ALA A 28 20.32 -1.95 -12.32
CA ALA A 28 20.06 -3.36 -12.07
C ALA A 28 18.70 -3.56 -11.36
N LEU A 29 18.07 -4.71 -11.59
CA LEU A 29 16.83 -5.13 -10.93
C LEU A 29 17.05 -6.48 -10.24
N SER A 30 16.50 -6.65 -9.04
CA SER A 30 16.41 -7.94 -8.35
C SER A 30 14.96 -8.41 -8.29
N ALA A 31 14.73 -9.70 -8.54
CA ALA A 31 13.40 -10.30 -8.51
C ALA A 31 13.21 -11.08 -7.20
N GLY A 32 12.37 -10.56 -6.31
CA GLY A 32 11.96 -11.26 -5.09
C GLY A 32 10.96 -12.38 -5.39
N VAL A 33 11.22 -13.58 -4.88
CA VAL A 33 10.26 -14.70 -4.94
C VAL A 33 9.76 -14.95 -3.53
N GLN A 34 8.50 -14.61 -3.28
CA GLN A 34 7.84 -14.80 -2.00
C GLN A 34 6.79 -15.91 -2.11
N ARG A 35 6.68 -16.74 -1.07
CA ARG A 35 5.61 -17.73 -0.98
C ARG A 35 4.27 -17.03 -0.83
N MET A 36 3.29 -17.44 -1.62
CA MET A 36 1.92 -16.92 -1.53
C MET A 36 1.26 -17.29 -0.21
N VAL A 37 0.59 -16.32 0.39
CA VAL A 37 -0.28 -16.49 1.56
C VAL A 37 -1.72 -16.72 1.07
N ARG A 38 -2.48 -17.56 1.76
CA ARG A 38 -3.88 -17.90 1.42
C ARG A 38 -4.87 -16.80 1.80
N SER A 39 -4.67 -15.58 1.29
CA SER A 39 -5.63 -14.48 1.44
C SER A 39 -6.79 -14.55 0.44
N ASP A 40 -6.73 -15.46 -0.53
CA ASP A 40 -7.84 -15.80 -1.43
C ASP A 40 -9.11 -16.22 -0.68
N SER A 41 -8.96 -16.97 0.42
CA SER A 41 -10.05 -17.40 1.30
C SER A 41 -10.19 -16.54 2.56
N GLY A 42 -9.54 -15.38 2.60
CA GLY A 42 -9.51 -14.50 3.77
C GLY A 42 -9.54 -13.04 3.34
N ALA A 43 -8.85 -12.20 4.11
CA ALA A 43 -8.71 -10.78 3.83
C ALA A 43 -7.25 -10.39 3.70
N SER A 44 -7.00 -9.29 3.00
CA SER A 44 -5.71 -8.64 2.90
C SER A 44 -5.90 -7.12 2.77
N GLY A 45 -4.82 -6.36 2.86
CA GLY A 45 -4.95 -4.92 3.02
C GLY A 45 -3.63 -4.18 3.06
N VAL A 46 -3.71 -2.87 3.29
CA VAL A 46 -2.56 -1.97 3.41
C VAL A 46 -2.65 -1.24 4.75
N MET A 47 -1.49 -0.96 5.35
CA MET A 47 -1.41 -0.22 6.60
C MET A 47 -0.42 0.93 6.49
N PHE A 48 -0.82 2.09 6.99
CA PHE A 48 0.04 3.25 7.18
C PHE A 48 0.15 3.57 8.67
N THR A 49 1.37 3.88 9.13
CA THR A 49 1.62 4.24 10.54
C THR A 49 1.37 5.71 10.86
N LEU A 50 0.68 6.41 9.96
CA LEU A 50 0.26 7.80 10.05
C LEU A 50 -0.98 7.98 9.17
N ASP A 51 -1.73 9.04 9.41
CA ASP A 51 -2.79 9.49 8.50
C ASP A 51 -2.18 10.15 7.27
N THR A 52 -2.45 9.60 6.08
CA THR A 52 -1.89 10.06 4.81
C THR A 52 -2.49 11.37 4.31
N GLU A 53 -3.69 11.74 4.77
CA GLU A 53 -4.32 13.01 4.37
C GLU A 53 -3.79 14.19 5.20
N SER A 54 -3.74 14.03 6.52
CA SER A 54 -3.37 15.10 7.45
C SER A 54 -1.89 15.08 7.87
N GLY A 55 -1.20 13.95 7.71
CA GLY A 55 0.14 13.73 8.24
C GLY A 55 0.18 13.43 9.75
N TYR A 56 -0.98 13.25 10.40
CA TYR A 56 -1.04 12.98 11.83
C TYR A 56 -0.48 11.58 12.17
N ASN A 57 0.60 11.55 12.95
CA ASN A 57 1.39 10.33 13.19
C ASN A 57 1.05 9.57 14.49
N GLN A 58 -0.02 9.97 15.18
CA GLN A 58 -0.48 9.29 16.40
C GLN A 58 -1.60 8.27 16.11
N VAL A 59 -1.85 7.99 14.84
CA VAL A 59 -2.82 6.98 14.38
C VAL A 59 -2.17 6.00 13.41
N VAL A 60 -2.74 4.81 13.35
CA VAL A 60 -2.45 3.79 12.35
C VAL A 60 -3.69 3.65 11.49
N PHE A 61 -3.54 3.85 10.18
CA PHE A 61 -4.60 3.70 9.21
C PHE A 61 -4.48 2.33 8.55
N VAL A 62 -5.55 1.54 8.57
CA VAL A 62 -5.59 0.20 8.01
C VAL A 62 -6.75 0.12 7.01
N THR A 63 -6.47 -0.31 5.80
CA THR A 63 -7.48 -0.67 4.80
C THR A 63 -7.47 -2.18 4.58
N SER A 64 -8.64 -2.79 4.42
CA SER A 64 -8.74 -4.24 4.16
C SER A 64 -9.86 -4.58 3.19
N SER A 65 -9.68 -5.66 2.45
CA SER A 65 -10.72 -6.24 1.58
C SER A 65 -10.54 -7.75 1.50
N TYR A 66 -11.59 -8.47 1.10
CA TYR A 66 -11.52 -9.90 0.88
C TYR A 66 -10.71 -10.24 -0.38
N GLY A 67 -9.96 -11.32 -0.34
CA GLY A 67 -9.13 -11.78 -1.45
C GLY A 67 -7.70 -11.26 -1.42
N LEU A 68 -7.05 -11.24 -2.60
CA LEU A 68 -5.64 -10.85 -2.75
C LEU A 68 -5.44 -9.33 -2.61
N GLY A 69 -4.34 -8.95 -1.95
CA GLY A 69 -4.10 -7.55 -1.58
C GLY A 69 -3.76 -6.64 -2.75
N GLU A 70 -3.41 -7.25 -3.89
CA GLU A 70 -3.20 -6.54 -5.15
C GLU A 70 -4.41 -5.68 -5.55
N ASN A 71 -5.63 -6.18 -5.33
CA ASN A 71 -6.86 -5.44 -5.64
C ASN A 71 -6.96 -4.12 -4.87
N VAL A 72 -6.56 -4.13 -3.59
CA VAL A 72 -6.55 -2.95 -2.73
C VAL A 72 -5.45 -1.98 -3.17
N VAL A 73 -4.26 -2.48 -3.48
CA VAL A 73 -3.12 -1.65 -3.92
C VAL A 73 -3.38 -0.99 -5.28
N GLN A 74 -4.08 -1.66 -6.19
CA GLN A 74 -4.47 -1.10 -7.48
C GLN A 74 -5.67 -0.13 -7.38
N GLY A 75 -6.34 -0.04 -6.23
CA GLY A 75 -7.56 0.75 -6.07
C GLY A 75 -8.75 0.22 -6.89
N ALA A 76 -8.74 -1.09 -7.19
CA ALA A 76 -9.76 -1.76 -7.99
C ALA A 76 -11.02 -2.11 -7.18
N VAL A 77 -10.94 -2.10 -5.85
CA VAL A 77 -12.03 -2.38 -4.91
C VAL A 77 -12.18 -1.24 -3.91
N ASN A 78 -13.37 -1.11 -3.33
CA ASN A 78 -13.61 -0.22 -2.18
C ASN A 78 -13.33 -1.00 -0.88
N PRO A 79 -12.20 -0.78 -0.19
CA PRO A 79 -11.86 -1.51 1.02
C PRO A 79 -12.61 -0.98 2.25
N ASP A 80 -12.69 -1.81 3.29
CA ASP A 80 -13.03 -1.35 4.63
C ASP A 80 -11.86 -0.55 5.21
N GLU A 81 -12.17 0.53 5.94
CA GLU A 81 -11.17 1.43 6.52
C GLU A 81 -11.27 1.46 8.04
N PHE A 82 -10.12 1.48 8.70
CA PHE A 82 -10.00 1.51 10.16
C PHE A 82 -8.93 2.52 10.59
N MET A 83 -9.25 3.34 11.59
CA MET A 83 -8.29 4.19 12.28
C MET A 83 -8.06 3.65 13.68
N CYS A 84 -6.81 3.29 13.97
CA CYS A 84 -6.38 2.79 15.26
C CYS A 84 -5.49 3.80 15.96
N SER A 85 -5.62 3.95 17.27
CA SER A 85 -4.68 4.74 18.08
C SER A 85 -3.28 4.12 18.06
N ASN A 86 -2.23 4.91 17.82
CA ASN A 86 -0.87 4.42 17.87
C ASN A 86 -0.48 4.07 19.33
N PRO A 87 -0.08 2.82 19.63
CA PRO A 87 0.27 2.41 21.00
C PRO A 87 1.53 3.10 21.54
N ARG A 88 2.36 3.70 20.68
CA ARG A 88 3.50 4.53 21.11
C ARG A 88 3.11 5.99 21.41
N SER A 89 1.85 6.37 21.19
CA SER A 89 1.40 7.72 21.48
C SER A 89 1.33 7.97 22.98
N LYS A 90 1.97 9.06 23.44
CA LYS A 90 1.89 9.51 24.84
C LYS A 90 0.51 10.03 25.25
N GLN A 91 -0.40 10.24 24.28
CA GLN A 91 -1.77 10.71 24.48
C GLN A 91 -2.81 9.60 24.25
N ALA A 92 -2.39 8.34 24.05
CA ALA A 92 -3.33 7.27 23.73
C ALA A 92 -4.23 6.93 24.93
N ASN A 93 -5.53 7.15 24.73
CA ASN A 93 -6.59 6.34 25.33
C ASN A 93 -6.34 4.83 25.04
N PRO A 94 -7.00 3.89 25.75
CA PRO A 94 -6.81 2.45 25.52
C PRO A 94 -6.89 2.11 24.03
N PRO A 95 -6.11 1.12 23.54
CA PRO A 95 -5.98 0.83 22.12
C PRO A 95 -7.36 0.62 21.49
N SER A 96 -7.81 1.60 20.73
CA SER A 96 -9.12 1.60 20.08
C SER A 96 -8.94 1.70 18.59
N CYS A 97 -9.45 0.70 17.87
CA CYS A 97 -9.64 0.75 16.43
C CYS A 97 -11.10 1.06 16.16
N ALA A 98 -11.37 2.19 15.52
CA ALA A 98 -12.70 2.59 15.11
C ALA A 98 -12.77 2.59 13.58
N ARG A 99 -13.92 2.21 13.03
CA ARG A 99 -14.21 2.56 11.63
C ARG A 99 -14.37 4.08 11.58
N PRO A 100 -13.61 4.79 10.74
CA PRO A 100 -13.81 6.21 10.52
C PRO A 100 -15.27 6.42 10.12
N TRP A 101 -15.87 7.49 10.63
CA TRP A 101 -17.18 7.93 10.17
C TRP A 101 -17.06 8.16 8.65
N VAL A 102 -17.82 7.40 7.86
CA VAL A 102 -17.75 7.33 6.39
C VAL A 102 -17.65 8.75 5.82
N ARG A 103 -16.46 9.15 5.37
CA ARG A 103 -16.30 10.37 4.58
C ARG A 103 -16.65 10.03 3.13
N ASN A 104 -17.96 9.99 2.90
CA ASN A 104 -18.63 10.01 1.61
C ASN A 104 -18.22 8.91 0.60
N THR A 105 -19.12 7.93 0.43
CA THR A 105 -19.26 7.15 -0.80
C THR A 105 -19.44 8.11 -1.99
N SER A 106 -18.36 8.40 -2.71
CA SER A 106 -18.43 9.01 -4.03
C SER A 106 -17.42 8.32 -4.96
N LYS A 107 -17.85 7.16 -5.46
CA LYS A 107 -17.70 6.81 -6.87
C LYS A 107 -19.07 6.44 -7.39
#